data_AF-A0A7C2A635-F1
#
_entry.id   AF-A0A7C2A635-F1
#
_cell.length_a   1.000
_cell.length_b   1.000
_cell.length_c   1.000
_cell.angle_alpha   90.00
_cell.angle_beta   90.00
_cell.angle_gamma   90.00
#
_symmetry.space_group_name_H-M   'P 1'
#
loop_
_entity.id
_entity.type
_entity.pdbx_description
1 polymer ?
#
loop_
_entity_poly.entity_id
_entity_poly.type
_entity_poly.pdbx_seq_one_letter_code
_entity_poly.pdbx_strand_id
1 'polypeptide(L)' 'MAKLVKDVYKAGRVVAAICHAGANWVDQAVAVDGKLITSRKPDDLPAFMKAILHALT' A
#
# COMPACT_ATOMS: atom_id res chain seq x y z
N MET A 1 -16.35 6.87 -0.96
CA MET A 1 -15.97 5.94 -2.05
C MET A 1 -15.27 4.67 -1.56
N ALA A 2 -14.37 4.73 -0.57
CA ALA A 2 -13.58 3.56 -0.12
C ALA A 2 -14.37 2.39 0.49
N LYS A 3 -15.53 2.63 1.12
CA LYS A 3 -16.31 1.56 1.80
C LYS A 3 -16.91 0.57 0.80
N LEU A 4 -17.61 1.08 -0.22
CA LEU A 4 -18.27 0.27 -1.25
C LEU A 4 -17.27 -0.65 -1.97
N VAL A 5 -16.11 -0.12 -2.36
CA VAL A 5 -15.07 -0.90 -3.04
C VAL A 5 -14.50 -2.01 -2.14
N LYS A 6 -14.25 -1.71 -0.86
CA LYS A 6 -13.79 -2.69 0.13
C LYS A 6 -14.82 -3.80 0.35
N ASP A 7 -16.10 -3.45 0.38
CA ASP A 7 -17.18 -4.42 0.58
C ASP A 7 -17.35 -5.32 -0.65
N VAL A 8 -17.22 -4.77 -1.87
CA VAL A 8 -17.26 -5.53 -3.13
C VAL A 8 -16.06 -6.48 -3.24
N TYR A 9 -14.85 -6.05 -2.85
CA TYR A 9 -13.66 -6.91 -2.79
C TYR A 9 -13.85 -8.07 -1.80
N LYS A 10 -14.32 -7.78 -0.57
CA LYS A 10 -14.57 -8.81 0.45
C LYS A 10 -15.65 -9.81 0.06
N ALA A 11 -16.58 -9.42 -0.82
CA ALA A 11 -17.61 -10.28 -1.37
C ALA A 11 -17.14 -11.14 -2.58
N GLY A 12 -15.86 -11.09 -2.95
CA GLY A 12 -15.29 -11.89 -4.04
C GLY A 12 -15.67 -11.42 -5.44
N ARG A 13 -16.16 -10.19 -5.59
CA ARG A 13 -16.60 -9.63 -6.88
C ARG A 13 -15.44 -8.91 -7.58
N VAL A 14 -15.50 -8.86 -8.91
CA VAL A 14 -14.48 -8.19 -9.73
C VAL A 14 -14.53 -6.68 -9.49
N VAL A 15 -13.36 -6.10 -9.18
CA VAL A 15 -13.15 -4.65 -9.02
C VAL A 15 -12.07 -4.21 -10.00
N ALA A 16 -12.41 -3.34 -10.95
CA ALA A 16 -11.46 -2.71 -11.86
C ALA A 16 -11.27 -1.23 -11.49
N ALA A 17 -10.03 -0.76 -11.45
CA ALA A 17 -9.71 0.64 -11.16
C ALA A 17 -8.61 1.14 -12.10
N ILE A 18 -8.67 2.42 -12.48
CA ILE A 18 -7.69 3.09 -13.35
C ILE A 18 -7.28 4.42 -12.73
N CYS A 19 -6.05 4.88 -13.01
CA CYS A 19 -5.41 6.08 -12.44
C CYS A 19 -5.01 5.97 -10.95
N HIS A 20 -5.83 6.47 -10.01
CA HIS A 20 -5.49 6.56 -8.58
C HIS A 20 -6.48 5.74 -7.75
N ALA A 21 -6.41 4.41 -7.87
CA ALA A 21 -7.34 3.39 -7.37
C ALA A 21 -7.62 3.36 -5.85
N GLY A 22 -7.96 4.49 -5.23
CA GLY A 22 -8.32 4.57 -3.81
C GLY A 22 -7.18 4.24 -2.86
N ALA A 23 -5.92 4.35 -3.31
CA ALA A 23 -4.76 4.24 -2.43
C ALA A 23 -4.86 5.32 -1.34
N ASN A 24 -4.89 4.89 -0.08
CA ASN A 24 -4.82 5.81 1.04
C ASN A 24 -3.39 6.31 1.14
N TRP A 25 -3.17 7.58 0.77
CA TRP A 25 -1.89 8.21 0.96
C TRP A 25 -1.69 8.54 2.44
N VAL A 26 -0.53 8.16 2.97
CA VAL A 26 -0.13 8.37 4.36
C VAL A 26 1.24 9.01 4.37
N ASP A 27 1.39 10.11 5.12
CA ASP A 27 2.66 10.83 5.20
C ASP A 27 3.61 10.15 6.19
N GLN A 28 4.24 9.06 5.76
CA GLN A 28 5.20 8.29 6.54
C GLN A 28 6.42 7.90 5.70
N ALA A 29 7.59 7.81 6.34
CA ALA A 29 8.84 7.47 5.66
C ALA A 29 8.76 6.15 4.88
N VAL A 30 8.10 5.15 5.46
CA VAL A 30 7.81 3.86 4.80
C VAL A 30 6.42 3.41 5.21
N ALA A 31 5.59 3.05 4.23
CA ALA A 31 4.29 2.40 4.44
C ALA A 31 4.38 0.91 4.09
N VAL A 32 3.86 0.07 4.99
CA VAL A 32 3.78 -1.38 4.81
C VAL A 32 2.31 -1.79 4.88
N ASP A 33 1.79 -2.34 3.79
CA ASP A 33 0.45 -2.91 3.70
C ASP A 33 0.53 -4.32 3.13
N GLY A 34 0.61 -5.32 4.02
CA GLY A 34 0.85 -6.71 3.66
C GLY A 34 2.19 -6.87 2.90
N LYS A 35 2.10 -7.22 1.61
CA LYS A 35 3.27 -7.39 0.73
C LYS A 35 3.67 -6.11 -0.01
N LEU A 36 2.91 -5.03 0.15
CA LEU A 36 3.20 -3.75 -0.49
C LEU A 36 4.02 -2.89 0.47
N ILE A 37 5.24 -2.55 0.09
CA ILE A 37 6.12 -1.64 0.83
C ILE A 37 6.41 -0.44 -0.08
N THR A 38 6.14 0.78 0.39
CA THR A 38 6.36 2.01 -0.37
C THR A 38 7.04 3.09 0.50
N SER A 39 7.75 4.03 -0.14
CA SER A 39 8.38 5.19 0.50
C SER A 39 8.11 6.46 -0.30
N ARG A 40 8.29 7.64 0.31
CA ARG A 40 7.89 8.92 -0.30
C ARG A 40 8.98 9.52 -1.19
N LYS A 41 10.24 9.38 -0.79
CA LYS A 41 11.40 10.04 -1.42
C LYS A 41 12.71 9.30 -1.15
N PRO A 42 13.79 9.57 -1.91
CA PRO A 42 15.07 8.90 -1.73
C PRO A 42 15.67 8.97 -0.30
N ASP A 43 15.40 10.04 0.45
CA ASP A 43 15.89 10.16 1.82
C ASP A 43 15.36 9.05 2.76
N ASP A 44 14.22 8.43 2.42
CA ASP A 44 13.60 7.36 3.21
C ASP A 44 14.21 5.96 2.91
N LEU A 45 15.21 5.87 2.02
CA LEU A 45 15.88 4.61 1.63
C LEU A 45 16.34 3.75 2.82
N PRO A 46 16.98 4.28 3.87
CA PRO A 46 17.42 3.48 5.00
C PRO A 46 16.26 2.77 5.71
N ALA A 47 15.13 3.46 5.89
CA ALA A 47 13.93 2.88 6.46
C ALA A 47 13.30 1.85 5.52
N PHE A 48 13.29 2.13 4.21
CA PHE A 48 12.69 1.27 3.19
C PHE A 48 13.44 -0.07 3.09
N MET A 49 14.76 -0.03 3.03
CA MET A 49 15.60 -1.24 3.01
C MET A 49 15.38 -2.10 4.26
N LYS A 50 15.29 -1.46 5.44
CA LYS A 50 15.01 -2.17 6.70
C LYS A 50 13.65 -2.89 6.66
N ALA A 51 12.62 -2.25 6.11
CA ALA A 51 11.30 -2.85 5.97
C ALA A 51 11.30 -4.04 5.00
N ILE A 52 12.02 -3.95 3.88
CA ILE A 52 12.17 -5.07 2.93
C ILE A 52 12.85 -6.25 3.60
N LEU A 53 13.97 -6.04 4.29
CA LEU A 53 14.71 -7.10 4.96
C LEU A 53 13.83 -7.83 5.98
N HIS A 54 13.02 -7.09 6.74
CA HIS A 54 12.07 -7.66 7.70
C HIS A 54 10.94 -8.47 7.05
N ALA A 55 10.52 -8.11 5.83
CA ALA A 55 9.47 -8.83 5.11
C ALA A 55 9.95 -10.13 4.44
N LEU A 56 11.28 -10.32 4.34
CA LEU A 56 11.91 -11.49 3.71
C LEU A 56 12.39 -12.55 4.73
N THR A 57 12.27 -12.27 6.02
CA THR A 57 12.55 -13.18 7.14
C THR A 57 11.26 -13.68 7.76
#